data_AF-A0A8C3TJ59-F1
#
_entry.id   AF-A0A8C3TJ59-F1
#
_cell.length_a   1.000
_cell.length_b   1.000
_cell.length_c   1.000
_cell.angle_alpha   90.00
_cell.angle_beta   90.00
_cell.angle_gamma   90.00
#
_symmetry.space_group_name_H-M   'P 1'
#
loop_
_entity.id
_entity.type
_entity.pdbx_description
1 polymer ?
#
loop_
_entity_poly.entity_id
_entity_poly.type
_entity_poly.pdbx_seq_one_letter_code
_entity_poly.pdbx_strand_id
1 'polypeptide(L)'
;MPGRAVGQRTPLWLRARFQALLFALGCRIQRHCGKVLFVGLLVFGALAVGLRVASIETDIEHLWVEAGSRVSQELRYTKEKLGEESVYTSQMLIQTPKKDGDNILTQEALQLHLEAALAASKVQVSLYGKSWDLNKICYKSGVPIIENGMIERLFPCVILTPLDCFWEGSKLQGGSAYLP
;
A
#
# COMPACT_ATOMS: atom_id res chain seq x y z
N MET A 1 39.23 12.33 -62.01
CA MET A 1 37.99 13.12 -62.17
C MET A 1 37.07 12.81 -61.00
N PRO A 2 36.81 13.74 -60.06
CA PRO A 2 35.88 13.46 -58.97
C PRO A 2 34.44 13.56 -59.50
N GLY A 3 33.72 12.43 -59.52
CA GLY A 3 32.31 12.38 -59.89
C GLY A 3 31.45 13.15 -58.89
N ARG A 4 30.62 14.08 -59.38
CA ARG A 4 29.62 14.78 -58.57
C ARG A 4 28.45 13.83 -58.29
N ALA A 5 28.33 13.37 -57.05
CA ALA A 5 27.11 12.70 -56.59
C ALA A 5 25.93 13.69 -56.62
N VAL A 6 24.86 13.33 -57.32
CA VAL A 6 23.61 14.10 -57.38
C VAL A 6 22.69 13.60 -56.27
N GLY A 7 22.44 14.43 -55.26
CA GLY A 7 21.62 14.09 -54.09
C GLY A 7 21.14 15.33 -53.33
N GLN A 8 20.23 15.14 -52.37
CA GLN A 8 19.63 16.23 -51.60
C GLN A 8 20.69 16.90 -50.68
N ARG A 9 21.06 18.14 -51.00
CA ARG A 9 22.23 18.82 -50.42
C ARG A 9 22.04 19.32 -48.98
N THR A 10 20.81 19.64 -48.60
CA THR A 10 20.46 20.18 -47.27
C THR A 10 20.68 19.19 -46.12
N PRO A 11 20.21 17.93 -46.16
CA PRO A 11 20.49 16.96 -45.09
C PRO A 11 21.98 16.59 -44.99
N LEU A 12 22.69 16.56 -46.13
CA LEU A 12 24.14 16.30 -46.16
C LEU A 12 24.94 17.44 -45.51
N TRP A 13 24.56 18.69 -45.80
CA TRP A 13 25.16 19.86 -45.17
C TRP A 13 24.90 19.90 -43.66
N LEU A 14 23.68 19.59 -43.22
CA LEU A 14 23.33 19.51 -41.80
C LEU A 14 24.17 18.44 -41.09
N ARG A 15 24.28 17.25 -41.67
CA ARG A 15 25.08 16.15 -41.13
C ARG A 15 26.55 16.52 -41.04
N ALA A 16 27.12 17.12 -42.09
CA ALA A 16 28.50 17.58 -42.10
C ALA A 16 28.77 18.65 -41.03
N ARG A 17 27.82 19.58 -40.82
CA ARG A 17 27.93 20.60 -39.77
C ARG A 17 27.89 19.98 -38.37
N PHE A 18 26.98 19.05 -38.10
CA PHE A 18 26.94 18.32 -36.83
C PHE A 18 28.22 17.51 -36.60
N GLN A 19 28.72 16.81 -37.63
CA GLN A 19 29.97 16.06 -37.57
C GLN A 19 31.15 16.97 -37.25
N ALA A 20 31.23 18.17 -37.87
CA ALA A 20 32.29 19.12 -37.58
C ALA A 20 32.24 19.63 -36.13
N LEU A 21 31.04 19.92 -35.59
CA LEU A 21 30.88 20.36 -34.20
C LEU A 21 31.23 19.27 -33.20
N LEU A 22 30.75 18.03 -33.41
CA LEU A 22 31.07 16.89 -32.57
C LEU A 22 32.56 16.52 -32.64
N PHE A 23 33.18 16.64 -33.82
CA PHE A 23 34.62 16.42 -33.98
C PHE A 23 35.43 17.48 -33.22
N ALA A 24 35.06 18.75 -33.32
CA ALA A 24 35.71 19.82 -32.56
C ALA A 24 35.55 19.65 -31.04
N LEU A 25 34.37 19.20 -30.59
CA LEU A 25 34.11 18.86 -29.19
C LEU A 25 34.95 17.66 -28.75
N GLY A 26 35.03 16.61 -29.58
CA GLY A 26 35.85 15.43 -29.35
C GLY A 26 37.33 15.77 -29.22
N CYS A 27 37.88 16.62 -30.10
CA CYS A 27 39.25 17.10 -29.98
C CYS A 27 39.49 17.88 -28.67
N ARG A 28 38.52 18.70 -28.22
CA ARG A 28 38.61 19.41 -26.93
C ARG A 28 38.57 18.47 -25.73
N ILE A 29 37.71 17.45 -25.78
CA ILE A 29 37.62 16.41 -24.74
C ILE A 29 38.89 15.58 -24.72
N GLN A 30 39.44 15.18 -25.87
CA GLN A 30 40.68 14.41 -25.95
C GLN A 30 41.88 15.20 -25.40
N ARG A 31 41.93 16.52 -25.62
CA ARG A 31 42.95 17.39 -25.03
C ARG A 31 42.84 17.53 -23.50
N HIS A 32 41.64 17.38 -22.95
CA HIS A 32 41.36 17.55 -21.53
C HIS A 32 40.67 16.33 -20.90
N CYS A 33 41.04 15.12 -21.36
CA CYS A 33 40.29 13.89 -21.06
C CYS A 33 40.14 13.64 -19.55
N GLY A 34 41.22 13.77 -18.78
CA GLY A 34 41.20 13.59 -17.33
C GLY A 34 40.38 14.65 -16.59
N LYS A 35 40.45 15.92 -17.02
CA LYS A 35 39.67 17.01 -16.39
C LYS A 35 38.18 16.83 -16.63
N VAL A 36 37.80 16.48 -17.87
CA VAL A 36 36.40 16.23 -18.23
C VAL A 36 35.85 15.02 -17.47
N LEU A 37 36.62 13.93 -17.38
CA LEU A 37 36.21 12.73 -16.65
C LEU A 37 36.07 12.98 -15.15
N PHE A 38 37.04 13.68 -14.54
CA PHE A 38 37.00 14.00 -13.12
C PHE A 38 35.81 14.91 -12.76
N VAL A 39 35.61 15.99 -13.52
CA VAL A 39 34.47 16.89 -13.32
C VAL A 39 33.14 16.15 -13.56
N GLY A 40 33.05 15.33 -14.60
CA GLY A 40 31.86 14.51 -14.86
C GLY A 40 31.55 13.56 -13.71
N LEU A 41 32.55 12.83 -13.20
CA LEU A 41 32.39 11.93 -12.06
C LEU A 41 31.96 12.68 -10.79
N LEU A 42 32.52 13.86 -10.54
CA LEU A 42 32.11 14.71 -9.42
C LEU A 42 30.65 15.17 -9.56
N VAL A 43 30.23 15.61 -10.75
CA VAL A 43 28.86 16.06 -11.01
C VAL A 43 27.87 14.89 -10.86
N PHE A 44 28.15 13.75 -11.49
CA PHE A 44 27.29 12.56 -11.35
C PHE A 44 27.27 12.03 -9.91
N GLY A 45 28.40 12.06 -9.20
CA GLY A 45 28.48 11.72 -7.79
C GLY A 45 27.64 12.65 -6.92
N ALA A 46 27.71 13.96 -7.14
CA ALA A 46 26.90 14.95 -6.42
C ALA A 46 25.40 14.74 -6.67
N LEU A 47 25.00 14.44 -7.92
CA LEU A 47 23.60 14.12 -8.25
C LEU A 47 23.15 12.81 -7.59
N ALA A 48 24.02 11.79 -7.55
CA ALA A 48 23.73 10.51 -6.91
C ALA A 48 23.54 10.64 -5.38
N VAL A 49 24.20 11.61 -4.72
CA VAL A 49 23.95 11.90 -3.29
C VAL A 49 22.50 12.29 -3.03
N GLY A 50 21.80 12.89 -4.00
CA GLY A 50 20.38 13.23 -3.88
C GLY A 50 19.46 12.02 -3.72
N LEU A 51 19.86 10.83 -4.19
CA LEU A 51 19.07 9.60 -4.09
C LEU A 51 18.82 9.17 -2.64
N ARG A 52 19.66 9.59 -1.68
CA ARG A 52 19.44 9.29 -0.26
C ARG A 52 18.16 9.93 0.31
N VAL A 53 17.63 10.95 -0.36
CA VAL A 53 16.41 11.68 0.02
C VAL A 53 15.19 11.14 -0.75
N ALA A 54 15.37 10.12 -1.59
CA ALA A 54 14.25 9.52 -2.29
C ALA A 54 13.31 8.84 -1.28
N SER A 55 12.09 9.36 -1.18
CA SER A 55 10.98 8.71 -0.50
C SER A 55 10.25 7.79 -1.48
N ILE A 56 9.94 6.58 -1.04
CA ILE A 56 9.11 5.65 -1.81
C ILE A 56 7.67 5.87 -1.38
N GLU A 57 6.81 6.21 -2.33
CA GLU A 57 5.37 6.27 -2.10
C GLU A 57 4.83 4.84 -1.93
N THR A 58 4.26 4.54 -0.77
CA THR A 58 3.69 3.21 -0.48
C THR A 58 2.18 3.23 -0.39
N ASP A 59 1.55 4.40 -0.50
CA ASP A 59 0.10 4.51 -0.48
C ASP A 59 -0.49 4.14 -1.86
N ILE A 60 -1.31 3.09 -1.86
CA ILE A 60 -1.99 2.57 -3.04
C ILE A 60 -2.93 3.64 -3.62
N GLU A 61 -3.60 4.44 -2.80
CA GLU A 61 -4.53 5.46 -3.28
C GLU A 61 -3.79 6.51 -4.12
N HIS A 62 -2.61 6.95 -3.66
CA HIS A 62 -1.79 7.93 -4.38
C HIS A 62 -1.15 7.37 -5.65
N LEU A 63 -0.90 6.06 -5.72
CA LEU A 63 -0.30 5.40 -6.89
C LEU A 63 -1.32 5.14 -8.00
N TRP A 64 -2.56 4.79 -7.65
CA TRP A 64 -3.57 4.34 -8.61
C TRP A 64 -4.61 5.41 -8.98
N VAL A 65 -4.74 6.47 -8.19
CA VAL A 65 -5.67 7.57 -8.49
C VAL A 65 -4.95 8.67 -9.25
N GLU A 66 -5.52 9.06 -10.40
CA GLU A 66 -5.01 10.19 -11.17
C GLU A 66 -5.15 11.50 -10.39
N ALA A 67 -4.04 12.24 -10.27
CA ALA A 67 -3.99 13.53 -9.61
C ALA A 67 -4.86 14.57 -10.35
N GLY A 68 -5.77 15.23 -9.63
CA GLY A 68 -6.68 16.24 -10.21
C GLY A 68 -7.95 15.67 -10.85
N SER A 69 -8.14 14.35 -10.83
CA SER A 69 -9.38 13.70 -11.25
C SER A 69 -10.55 14.02 -10.30
N ARG A 70 -11.79 13.80 -10.77
CA ARG A 70 -12.99 13.90 -9.92
C ARG A 70 -12.88 13.01 -8.68
N VAL A 71 -12.39 11.78 -8.86
CA VAL A 71 -12.18 10.81 -7.76
C VAL A 71 -11.21 11.37 -6.73
N SER A 72 -10.12 12.02 -7.14
CA SER A 72 -9.18 12.66 -6.21
C SER A 72 -9.84 13.76 -5.35
N GLN A 73 -10.78 14.52 -5.92
CA GLN A 73 -11.52 15.55 -5.21
C GLN A 73 -12.56 14.96 -4.24
N GLU A 74 -13.27 13.91 -4.66
CA GLU A 74 -14.23 13.19 -3.82
C GLU A 74 -13.54 12.50 -2.63
N LEU A 75 -12.37 11.90 -2.87
CA LEU A 75 -11.54 11.29 -1.84
C LEU A 75 -11.06 12.33 -0.83
N ARG A 76 -10.57 13.49 -1.29
CA ARG A 76 -10.15 14.59 -0.42
C ARG A 76 -11.32 15.11 0.42
N TYR A 77 -12.49 15.34 -0.18
CA TYR A 77 -13.68 15.78 0.53
C TYR A 77 -14.10 14.77 1.61
N THR A 78 -14.05 13.48 1.29
CA THR A 78 -14.34 12.39 2.23
C THR A 78 -13.37 12.40 3.40
N LYS A 79 -12.06 12.51 3.14
CA LYS A 79 -11.02 12.59 4.19
C LYS A 79 -11.21 13.82 5.10
N GLU A 80 -11.55 14.97 4.52
CA GLU A 80 -11.80 16.20 5.28
C GLU A 80 -13.04 16.14 6.17
N LYS A 81 -14.08 15.39 5.77
CA LYS A 81 -15.37 15.34 6.49
C LYS A 81 -15.51 14.17 7.44
N LEU A 82 -14.95 13.01 7.08
CA LEU A 82 -15.08 11.76 7.83
C LEU A 82 -13.79 11.38 8.56
N GLY A 83 -12.66 12.04 8.28
CA GLY A 83 -11.36 11.72 8.85
C GLY A 83 -10.42 11.02 7.85
N GLU A 84 -9.14 10.98 8.19
CA GLU A 84 -8.06 10.52 7.31
C GLU A 84 -8.09 9.00 7.03
N GLU A 85 -8.71 8.24 7.94
CA GLU A 85 -8.87 6.79 7.84
C GLU A 85 -10.33 6.40 7.58
N SER A 86 -10.56 5.30 6.86
CA SER A 86 -11.88 4.68 6.82
C SER A 86 -12.37 4.40 8.24
N VAL A 87 -13.67 4.55 8.50
CA VAL A 87 -14.29 4.41 9.84
C VAL A 87 -13.85 3.13 10.57
N TYR A 88 -13.51 2.08 9.81
CA TYR A 88 -12.83 0.88 10.29
C TYR A 88 -12.07 0.22 9.12
N THR A 89 -11.17 -0.70 9.43
CA THR A 89 -10.55 -1.61 8.45
C THR A 89 -11.12 -3.01 8.61
N SER A 90 -11.50 -3.64 7.50
CA SER A 90 -12.06 -4.99 7.50
C SER A 90 -10.95 -6.03 7.40
N GLN A 91 -10.89 -6.95 8.36
CA GLN A 91 -10.07 -8.16 8.29
C GLN A 91 -10.97 -9.34 7.89
N MET A 92 -10.51 -10.17 6.95
CA MET A 92 -11.33 -11.21 6.35
C MET A 92 -10.67 -12.60 6.48
N LEU A 93 -11.48 -13.58 6.91
CA LEU A 93 -11.14 -15.00 6.92
C LEU A 93 -12.05 -15.72 5.91
N ILE A 94 -11.46 -16.29 4.85
CA ILE A 94 -12.21 -17.09 3.87
C ILE A 94 -11.82 -18.56 4.05
N GLN A 95 -12.83 -19.43 4.04
CA GLN A 95 -12.64 -20.88 3.94
C GLN A 95 -13.13 -21.37 2.59
N THR A 96 -12.29 -22.14 1.90
CA THR A 96 -12.63 -22.83 0.67
C THR A 96 -12.64 -24.35 0.91
N PRO A 97 -13.40 -25.13 0.10
CA PRO A 97 -13.31 -26.58 0.15
C PRO A 97 -11.89 -27.04 -0.22
N LYS A 98 -11.48 -28.20 0.30
CA LYS A 98 -10.14 -28.77 0.03
C LYS A 98 -9.97 -29.25 -1.41
N LYS A 99 -11.06 -29.61 -2.07
CA LYS A 99 -11.11 -30.02 -3.47
C LYS A 99 -12.09 -29.12 -4.19
N ASP A 100 -11.73 -28.73 -5.41
CA ASP A 100 -12.60 -27.92 -6.25
C ASP A 100 -13.90 -28.68 -6.56
N GLY A 101 -15.03 -28.02 -6.33
CA GLY A 101 -16.37 -28.58 -6.56
C GLY A 101 -17.03 -29.27 -5.36
N ASP A 102 -16.31 -29.50 -4.25
CA ASP A 102 -16.91 -30.04 -3.02
C ASP A 102 -17.80 -29.01 -2.32
N ASN A 103 -18.87 -29.48 -1.65
CA ASN A 103 -19.75 -28.62 -0.87
C ASN A 103 -19.10 -28.19 0.46
N ILE A 104 -19.10 -26.89 0.74
CA ILE A 104 -18.57 -26.32 1.99
C ILE A 104 -19.61 -26.23 3.12
N LEU A 105 -20.89 -26.41 2.80
CA LEU A 105 -21.99 -26.33 3.77
C LEU A 105 -22.20 -27.66 4.51
N THR A 106 -21.13 -28.22 5.08
CA THR A 106 -21.21 -29.39 5.97
C THR A 106 -20.88 -29.01 7.40
N GLN A 107 -21.30 -29.82 8.36
CA GLN A 107 -21.05 -29.58 9.77
C GLN A 107 -19.55 -29.53 10.07
N GLU A 108 -18.77 -30.44 9.46
CA GLU A 108 -17.32 -30.53 9.66
C GLU A 108 -16.61 -29.29 9.12
N ALA A 109 -17.05 -28.79 7.97
CA ALA A 109 -16.51 -27.59 7.37
C ALA A 109 -16.80 -26.34 8.22
N LEU A 110 -18.03 -26.19 8.72
CA LEU A 110 -18.40 -25.07 9.61
C LEU A 110 -17.68 -25.17 10.97
N GLN A 111 -17.49 -26.38 11.48
CA GLN A 111 -16.73 -26.60 12.71
C GLN A 111 -15.26 -26.19 12.52
N LEU A 112 -14.65 -26.54 11.38
CA LEU A 112 -13.31 -26.07 11.05
C LEU A 112 -13.24 -24.54 10.96
N HIS A 113 -14.26 -23.89 10.38
CA HIS A 113 -14.36 -22.44 10.35
C HIS A 113 -14.40 -21.83 11.75
N LEU A 114 -15.19 -22.42 12.64
CA LEU A 114 -15.32 -22.00 14.03
C LEU A 114 -14.00 -22.11 14.77
N GLU A 115 -13.29 -23.23 14.63
CA GLU A 115 -11.98 -23.44 15.26
C GLU A 115 -10.95 -22.41 14.77
N ALA A 116 -10.90 -22.16 13.47
CA ALA A 116 -10.03 -21.14 12.88
C ALA A 116 -10.38 -19.72 13.37
N ALA A 117 -11.68 -19.37 13.39
CA ALA A 117 -12.15 -18.08 13.85
C ALA A 117 -11.89 -17.87 15.36
N LEU A 118 -12.05 -18.91 16.19
CA LEU A 118 -11.73 -18.86 17.62
C LEU A 118 -10.22 -18.72 17.88
N ALA A 119 -9.39 -19.40 17.10
CA ALA A 119 -7.96 -19.24 17.18
C ALA A 119 -7.55 -17.80 16.81
N ALA A 120 -8.14 -17.25 15.76
CA ALA A 120 -7.90 -15.87 15.34
C ALA A 120 -8.39 -14.83 16.36
N SER A 121 -9.56 -15.04 16.98
CA SER A 121 -10.13 -14.07 17.94
C SER A 121 -9.38 -14.01 19.28
N LYS A 122 -8.64 -15.05 19.63
CA LYS A 122 -7.86 -15.16 20.90
C LYS A 122 -6.40 -14.73 20.77
N VAL A 123 -5.98 -14.23 19.61
CA VAL A 123 -4.62 -13.70 19.42
C VAL A 123 -4.39 -12.52 20.35
N GLN A 124 -3.22 -12.51 21.00
CA GLN A 124 -2.78 -11.41 21.85
C GLN A 124 -1.38 -10.96 21.47
N VAL A 125 -1.16 -9.65 21.45
CA VAL A 125 0.14 -9.05 21.11
C VAL A 125 0.60 -8.15 22.25
N SER A 126 1.85 -8.31 22.69
CA SER A 126 2.46 -7.40 23.66
C SER A 126 3.17 -6.27 22.93
N LEU A 127 2.67 -5.04 23.09
CA LEU A 127 3.25 -3.85 22.49
C LEU A 127 3.28 -2.73 23.54
N TYR A 128 4.42 -2.07 23.68
CA TYR A 128 4.65 -1.01 24.67
C TYR A 128 4.34 -1.42 26.13
N GLY A 129 4.67 -2.68 26.49
CA GLY A 129 4.43 -3.21 27.83
C GLY A 129 2.95 -3.46 28.16
N LYS A 130 2.05 -3.38 27.17
CA LYS A 130 0.62 -3.70 27.30
C LYS A 130 0.26 -4.88 26.41
N SER A 131 -0.64 -5.74 26.88
CA SER A 131 -1.24 -6.80 26.05
C SER A 131 -2.47 -6.25 25.32
N TRP A 132 -2.49 -6.43 24.02
CA TRP A 132 -3.56 -6.07 23.10
C TRP A 132 -4.28 -7.35 22.66
N ASP A 133 -5.59 -7.35 22.78
CA ASP A 133 -6.49 -8.41 22.34
C ASP A 133 -7.51 -7.83 21.34
N LEU A 134 -8.28 -8.71 20.69
CA LEU A 134 -9.27 -8.29 19.68
C LEU A 134 -10.31 -7.31 20.25
N ASN A 135 -10.75 -7.48 21.50
CA ASN A 135 -11.80 -6.65 22.12
C ASN A 135 -11.36 -5.19 22.33
N LYS A 136 -10.04 -4.93 22.38
CA LYS A 136 -9.46 -3.59 22.48
C LYS A 136 -9.26 -2.87 21.14
N ILE A 137 -9.22 -3.61 20.02
CA ILE A 137 -8.95 -3.05 18.69
C ILE A 137 -10.14 -3.11 17.74
N CYS A 138 -11.14 -3.95 18.05
CA CYS A 138 -12.29 -4.13 17.17
C CYS A 138 -13.17 -2.87 17.12
N TYR A 139 -13.84 -2.70 15.98
CA TYR A 139 -14.86 -1.67 15.83
C TYR A 139 -16.12 -2.06 16.62
N LYS A 140 -16.60 -1.12 17.46
CA LYS A 140 -17.83 -1.22 18.23
C LYS A 140 -18.79 -0.13 17.78
N SER A 141 -19.90 -0.53 17.18
CA SER A 141 -20.88 0.42 16.62
C SER A 141 -21.75 1.01 17.72
N GLY A 142 -21.91 2.34 17.72
CA GLY A 142 -22.93 3.03 18.50
C GLY A 142 -22.80 2.89 20.01
N VAL A 143 -21.58 2.84 20.55
CA VAL A 143 -21.34 2.78 21.99
C VAL A 143 -21.96 4.02 22.67
N PRO A 144 -23.02 3.87 23.48
CA PRO A 144 -23.63 4.96 24.21
C PRO A 144 -22.71 5.37 25.36
N ILE A 145 -22.60 6.68 25.57
CA ILE A 145 -21.90 7.24 26.72
C ILE A 145 -22.82 7.09 27.93
N ILE A 146 -22.60 6.06 28.74
CA ILE A 146 -23.35 5.80 29.98
C ILE A 146 -22.35 5.84 31.14
N GLU A 147 -22.69 6.51 32.24
CA GLU A 147 -21.85 6.64 33.44
C GLU A 147 -21.47 5.28 34.08
N ASN A 148 -22.23 4.21 33.77
CA ASN A 148 -22.00 2.85 34.25
C ASN A 148 -21.11 2.04 33.28
N GLY A 149 -19.81 1.97 33.57
CA GLY A 149 -18.79 1.30 32.74
C GLY A 149 -18.89 -0.23 32.60
N MET A 150 -19.93 -0.88 33.15
CA MET A 150 -20.16 -2.32 32.94
C MET A 150 -20.67 -2.62 31.53
N ILE A 151 -21.52 -1.75 30.97
CA ILE A 151 -22.15 -1.94 29.67
C ILE A 151 -21.10 -1.80 28.55
N GLU A 152 -20.12 -0.90 28.73
CA GLU A 152 -19.01 -0.68 27.79
C GLU A 152 -18.18 -1.94 27.53
N ARG A 153 -18.03 -2.82 28.53
CA ARG A 153 -17.27 -4.07 28.42
C ARG A 153 -18.03 -5.19 27.70
N LEU A 154 -19.35 -5.06 27.59
CA LEU A 154 -20.23 -6.03 26.93
C LEU A 154 -20.59 -5.64 25.49
N PHE A 155 -20.24 -4.43 25.03
CA PHE A 155 -20.52 -4.03 23.66
C PHE A 155 -19.82 -4.95 22.66
N PRO A 156 -20.57 -5.60 21.75
CA PRO A 156 -20.02 -6.60 20.86
C PRO A 156 -19.08 -5.95 19.85
N CYS A 157 -18.01 -6.67 19.53
CA CYS A 157 -17.23 -6.38 18.34
C CYS A 157 -18.07 -6.71 17.10
N VAL A 158 -18.02 -5.86 16.09
CA VAL A 158 -18.64 -6.15 14.79
C VAL A 158 -17.81 -7.24 14.10
N ILE A 159 -18.30 -8.48 14.17
CA ILE A 159 -17.75 -9.65 13.47
C ILE A 159 -18.89 -10.17 12.60
N LEU A 160 -18.69 -10.22 11.29
CA LEU A 160 -19.68 -10.75 10.35
C LEU A 160 -19.25 -12.17 9.98
N THR A 161 -20.02 -13.18 10.40
CA THR A 161 -19.68 -14.58 10.14
C THR A 161 -20.92 -15.42 9.87
N PRO A 162 -20.84 -16.46 9.00
CA PRO A 162 -21.94 -17.42 8.85
C PRO A 162 -22.27 -18.16 10.16
N LEU A 163 -21.38 -18.13 11.15
CA LEU A 163 -21.57 -18.71 12.47
C LEU A 163 -22.55 -17.91 13.35
N ASP A 164 -22.91 -16.68 12.98
CA ASP A 164 -23.88 -15.85 13.71
C ASP A 164 -25.29 -16.47 13.73
N CYS A 165 -25.59 -17.35 12.77
CA CYS A 165 -26.82 -18.15 12.75
C CYS A 165 -26.85 -19.27 13.81
N PHE A 166 -25.71 -19.54 14.45
CA PHE A 166 -25.54 -20.65 15.39
C PHE A 166 -25.11 -20.13 16.77
N TRP A 167 -25.38 -20.91 17.81
CA TRP A 167 -24.99 -20.56 19.18
C TRP A 167 -23.49 -20.37 19.33
N GLU A 168 -22.70 -21.18 18.61
CA GLU A 168 -21.24 -21.17 18.61
C GLU A 168 -20.65 -19.81 18.18
N GLY A 169 -21.34 -19.03 17.34
CA GLY A 169 -20.91 -17.70 16.94
C GLY A 169 -20.71 -16.76 18.12
N SER A 170 -21.51 -16.91 19.18
CA SER A 170 -21.37 -16.12 20.42
C SER A 170 -20.02 -16.31 21.11
N LYS A 171 -19.37 -17.48 20.92
CA LYS A 171 -18.06 -17.80 21.52
C LYS A 171 -16.92 -16.97 20.92
N LEU A 172 -17.14 -16.34 19.77
CA LEU A 172 -16.16 -15.44 19.15
C LEU A 172 -16.09 -14.09 19.86
N GLN A 173 -17.11 -13.73 20.63
CA GLN A 173 -17.15 -12.49 21.40
C GLN A 173 -16.32 -12.67 22.69
N GLY A 174 -15.38 -11.75 22.91
CA GLY A 174 -14.48 -11.77 24.08
C GLY A 174 -14.97 -10.98 25.29
N GLY A 175 -16.18 -10.44 25.26
CA GLY A 175 -16.75 -9.62 26.33
C GLY A 175 -16.98 -10.44 27.61
N SER A 176 -16.24 -10.12 28.67
CA SER A 176 -16.45 -10.67 30.00
C SER A 176 -16.63 -9.52 30.99
N ALA A 177 -17.69 -9.59 31.78
CA ALA A 177 -17.91 -8.69 32.92
C ALA A 177 -17.96 -9.51 34.19
N TYR A 178 -17.16 -9.11 35.17
CA TYR A 178 -17.26 -9.62 36.52
C TYR A 178 -18.43 -8.92 37.20
N LEU A 179 -19.40 -9.71 37.66
CA LEU A 179 -20.48 -9.24 38.51
C LEU A 179 -19.98 -9.24 39.97
N PRO A 180 -20.35 -8.24 40.78
CA PRO A 180 -20.01 -8.18 42.21
C PRO A 180 -20.66 -9.30 43.03
#